data_AF-A0A502E7J5-F1
#
_entry.id   AF-A0A502E7J5-F1
#
_cell.length_a   1.000
_cell.length_b   1.000
_cell.length_c   1.000
_cell.angle_alpha   90.00
_cell.angle_beta   90.00
_cell.angle_gamma   90.00
#
_symmetry.space_group_name_H-M   'P 1'
#
loop_
_entity.id
_entity.type
_entity.pdbx_description
1 polymer ?
#
loop_
_entity_poly.entity_id
_entity_poly.type
_entity_poly.pdbx_seq_one_letter_code
_entity_poly.pdbx_strand_id
1 'polypeptide(L)'
;MVDSGRLGESDWEDEDLLTHEEAGERLRDEIAAEIAFIDGAAGADSPGLRRSKKRLEVMRRRLQRIDDALAGGVGKIRRLESPPSAPNHPYLN
;
A
#
# COMPACT_ATOMS: atom_id res chain seq x y z
N MET A 1 -1.20 -34.86 -32.49
CA MET A 1 -0.65 -34.52 -31.17
C MET A 1 -0.71 -33.02 -31.04
N VAL A 2 -1.46 -32.53 -30.06
CA VAL A 2 -1.68 -31.11 -29.82
C VAL A 2 -0.56 -30.67 -28.88
N ASP A 3 0.37 -29.85 -29.36
CA ASP A 3 1.35 -29.17 -28.51
C ASP A 3 0.64 -28.01 -27.82
N SER A 4 -0.07 -28.36 -26.74
CA SER A 4 -0.75 -27.40 -25.88
C SER A 4 0.25 -26.81 -24.91
N GLY A 5 0.56 -25.52 -25.11
CA GLY A 5 0.75 -24.58 -24.01
C GLY A 5 2.04 -24.74 -23.22
N ARG A 6 3.14 -24.22 -23.75
CA ARG A 6 4.11 -23.53 -22.91
C ARG A 6 3.79 -22.03 -22.97
N LEU A 7 2.71 -21.68 -22.25
CA LEU A 7 2.35 -20.31 -21.92
C LEU A 7 3.58 -19.65 -21.27
N GLY A 8 3.87 -18.42 -21.71
CA GLY A 8 5.04 -17.65 -21.28
C GLY A 8 5.21 -17.70 -19.77
N GLU A 9 6.37 -18.19 -19.35
CA GLU A 9 6.84 -18.00 -17.99
C GLU A 9 6.88 -16.49 -17.78
N SER A 10 5.99 -16.04 -16.90
CA SER A 10 5.83 -14.65 -16.54
C SER A 10 7.16 -14.07 -16.08
N ASP A 11 7.78 -13.26 -16.93
CA ASP A 11 8.89 -12.34 -16.61
C ASP A 11 8.39 -11.18 -15.70
N TRP A 12 7.37 -11.45 -14.88
CA TRP A 12 6.73 -10.57 -13.92
C TRP A 12 7.22 -10.85 -12.49
N GLU A 13 8.25 -11.69 -12.34
CA GLU A 13 8.64 -12.24 -11.04
C GLU A 13 9.37 -11.27 -10.10
N ASP A 14 9.83 -10.11 -10.58
CA ASP A 14 10.54 -9.13 -9.73
C ASP A 14 10.02 -7.69 -9.94
N GLU A 15 8.71 -7.47 -10.00
CA GLU A 15 8.19 -6.11 -9.78
C GLU A 15 8.53 -5.71 -8.34
N ASP A 16 9.49 -4.79 -8.18
CA ASP A 16 9.95 -4.22 -6.90
C ASP A 16 8.78 -3.77 -6.01
N LEU A 17 8.19 -4.70 -5.27
CA LEU A 17 7.18 -4.41 -4.28
C LEU A 17 7.88 -3.72 -3.12
N LEU A 18 7.73 -2.39 -3.05
CA LEU A 18 8.26 -1.59 -1.95
C LEU A 18 7.76 -2.15 -0.62
N THR A 19 8.68 -2.32 0.32
CA THR A 19 8.33 -2.57 1.73
C THR A 19 7.52 -1.39 2.28
N HIS A 20 6.82 -1.61 3.40
CA HIS A 20 6.03 -0.53 4.01
C HIS A 20 6.91 0.65 4.45
N GLU A 21 8.17 0.41 4.80
CA GLU A 21 9.14 1.44 5.14
C GLU A 21 9.56 2.23 3.90
N GLU A 22 9.98 1.56 2.82
CA GLU A 22 10.36 2.21 1.55
C GLU A 22 9.20 2.96 0.90
N ALA A 23 7.98 2.42 0.97
CA ALA A 23 6.77 3.09 0.53
C ALA A 23 6.47 4.34 1.37
N GLY A 24 6.77 4.30 2.68
CA GLY A 24 6.66 5.43 3.58
C GLY A 24 7.67 6.52 3.29
N GLU A 25 8.94 6.17 3.06
CA GLU A 25 10.01 7.10 2.69
C GLU A 25 9.72 7.80 1.37
N ARG A 26 9.39 7.03 0.32
CA ARG A 26 9.02 7.59 -0.98
C ARG A 26 7.83 8.54 -0.89
N LEU A 27 6.83 8.20 -0.06
CA LEU A 27 5.67 9.06 0.14
C LEU A 27 6.03 10.36 0.89
N ARG A 28 7.01 10.33 1.81
CA ARG A 28 7.53 11.54 2.48
C ARG A 28 8.23 12.46 1.49
N ASP A 29 9.01 11.91 0.56
CA ASP A 29 9.64 12.69 -0.51
C ASP A 29 8.61 13.33 -1.44
N GLU A 30 7.57 12.58 -1.83
CA GLU A 30 6.47 13.12 -2.63
C GLU A 30 5.70 14.24 -1.90
N ILE A 31 5.50 14.10 -0.58
CA ILE A 31 4.91 15.14 0.26
C ILE A 31 5.80 16.40 0.28
N ALA A 32 7.12 16.24 0.42
CA ALA A 32 8.05 17.37 0.43
C ALA A 32 8.05 18.11 -0.91
N ALA A 33 8.04 17.38 -2.03
CA ALA A 33 7.95 17.97 -3.37
C ALA A 33 6.63 18.73 -3.57
N GLU A 34 5.51 18.18 -3.11
CA GLU A 34 4.19 18.84 -3.24
C GLU A 34 4.09 20.10 -2.35
N ILE A 35 4.71 20.09 -1.16
CA ILE A 35 4.83 21.28 -0.30
C ILE A 35 5.65 22.36 -1.01
N ALA A 36 6.81 22.01 -1.56
CA ALA A 36 7.66 22.95 -2.29
C ALA A 36 6.92 23.58 -3.50
N PHE A 37 6.11 22.80 -4.21
CA PHE A 37 5.25 23.31 -5.28
C PHE A 37 4.22 24.32 -4.76
N ILE A 38 3.54 23.99 -3.66
CA ILE A 38 2.52 24.87 -3.04
C ILE A 38 3.14 26.17 -2.55
N ASP A 39 4.30 26.10 -1.90
CA ASP A 39 5.00 27.27 -1.35
C ASP A 39 5.55 28.16 -2.48
N GLY A 40 6.02 27.56 -3.58
CA GLY A 40 6.46 28.27 -4.78
C GLY A 40 5.33 28.94 -5.57
N ALA A 41 4.08 28.52 -5.38
CA ALA A 41 2.92 29.06 -6.09
C ALA A 41 2.36 30.38 -5.49
N ALA A 42 3.20 31.12 -4.76
CA ALA A 42 2.87 32.33 -3.99
C ALA A 42 1.76 33.20 -4.62
N GLY A 43 0.59 33.23 -3.95
CA GLY A 43 -0.47 34.21 -4.22
C GLY A 43 -1.44 33.92 -5.38
N ALA A 44 -1.25 32.84 -6.15
CA ALA A 44 -2.19 32.49 -7.21
C ALA A 44 -3.18 31.40 -6.74
N ASP A 45 -4.43 31.77 -6.43
CA ASP A 45 -5.51 30.79 -6.25
C ASP A 45 -5.89 30.15 -7.59
N SER A 46 -5.05 29.21 -8.03
CA SER A 46 -5.25 28.47 -9.26
C SER A 46 -5.96 27.14 -9.00
N PRO A 47 -6.72 26.61 -9.97
CA PRO A 47 -7.23 25.24 -9.91
C PRO A 47 -6.11 24.20 -9.70
N GLY A 48 -4.89 24.49 -10.15
CA GLY A 48 -3.70 23.68 -9.87
C GLY A 48 -3.37 23.64 -8.38
N LEU A 49 -3.27 24.81 -7.75
CA LEU A 49 -2.96 24.94 -6.31
C LEU A 49 -4.01 24.24 -5.43
N ARG A 50 -5.31 24.37 -5.77
CA ARG A 50 -6.38 23.69 -5.03
C ARG A 50 -6.29 22.17 -5.15
N ARG A 51 -5.96 21.65 -6.34
CA ARG A 51 -5.74 20.20 -6.54
C ARG A 51 -4.53 19.71 -5.77
N SER A 52 -3.43 20.46 -5.79
CA SER A 52 -2.20 20.17 -5.04
C SER A 52 -2.44 20.12 -3.54
N LYS A 53 -3.16 21.10 -2.97
CA LYS A 53 -3.55 21.09 -1.55
C LYS A 53 -4.38 19.84 -1.19
N LYS A 54 -5.37 19.48 -2.02
CA LYS A 54 -6.18 18.27 -1.81
C LYS A 54 -5.33 16.99 -1.92
N ARG A 55 -4.40 16.94 -2.87
CA ARG A 55 -3.47 15.82 -3.03
C ARG A 55 -2.57 15.69 -1.80
N LEU A 56 -2.03 16.79 -1.29
CA LEU A 56 -1.22 16.82 -0.07
C LEU A 56 -1.98 16.25 1.14
N GLU A 57 -3.25 16.61 1.33
CA GLU A 57 -4.07 16.03 2.40
C GLU A 57 -4.25 14.51 2.26
N VAL A 58 -4.47 14.02 1.04
CA VAL A 58 -4.58 12.58 0.77
C VAL A 58 -3.26 11.87 1.05
N MET A 59 -2.14 12.44 0.62
CA MET A 59 -0.81 11.87 0.85
C MET A 59 -0.48 11.80 2.35
N ARG A 60 -0.78 12.85 3.12
CA ARG A 60 -0.61 12.84 4.59
C ARG A 60 -1.45 11.75 5.27
N ARG A 61 -2.72 11.58 4.86
CA ARG A 61 -3.57 10.50 5.40
C ARG A 61 -3.04 9.11 5.05
N ARG A 62 -2.46 8.94 3.86
CA ARG A 62 -1.84 7.67 3.45
C ARG A 62 -0.58 7.40 4.27
N LEU A 63 0.27 8.40 4.48
CA LEU A 63 1.46 8.28 5.30
C LEU A 63 1.11 7.88 6.73
N GLN A 64 0.11 8.53 7.34
CA GLN A 64 -0.37 8.17 8.67
C GLN A 64 -0.80 6.70 8.76
N ARG A 65 -1.47 6.16 7.74
CA ARG A 65 -1.86 4.73 7.72
C ARG A 65 -0.66 3.79 7.62
N ILE A 66 0.38 4.18 6.89
CA ILE A 66 1.62 3.42 6.79
C ILE A 66 2.33 3.45 8.16
N ASP A 67 2.45 4.62 8.78
CA ASP A 67 3.04 4.76 10.11
C ASP A 67 2.24 3.95 11.16
N ASP A 68 0.90 3.98 11.10
CA ASP A 68 0.02 3.18 11.97
C ASP A 68 0.17 1.67 11.72
N ALA A 69 0.39 1.25 10.47
CA ALA A 69 0.61 -0.15 10.12
C ALA A 69 1.98 -0.64 10.61
N LEU A 70 3.03 0.19 10.49
CA LEU A 70 4.35 -0.08 11.03
C LEU A 70 4.30 -0.16 12.57
N ALA A 71 3.68 0.82 13.24
CA ALA A 71 3.51 0.82 14.69
C ALA A 71 2.63 -0.34 15.19
N GLY A 72 1.58 -0.68 14.44
CA GLY A 72 0.66 -1.79 14.73
C GLY A 72 1.28 -3.16 14.46
N GLY A 73 2.22 -3.25 13.52
CA GLY A 73 2.99 -4.46 13.19
C GLY A 73 3.99 -4.85 14.27
N VAL A 74 4.60 -3.87 14.94
CA VAL A 74 5.49 -4.10 16.11
C VAL A 74 4.75 -4.75 17.29
N GLY A 75 3.41 -4.62 17.37
CA GLY A 75 2.59 -5.20 18.45
C GLY A 75 1.65 -6.35 18.06
N LYS A 76 1.55 -6.73 16.78
CA LYS A 76 0.59 -7.73 16.29
C LYS A 76 1.25 -8.76 15.37
N ILE A 77 2.22 -9.51 15.90
CA ILE A 77 2.26 -10.94 15.59
C ILE A 77 1.04 -11.55 16.29
N ARG A 78 -0.16 -11.33 15.74
CA ARG A 78 -1.27 -12.22 16.06
C ARG A 78 -0.87 -13.55 15.48
N ARG A 79 -0.38 -14.44 16.35
CA ARG A 79 -0.33 -15.88 16.14
C ARG A 79 -1.54 -16.23 15.29
N LEU A 80 -1.31 -16.65 14.05
CA LEU A 80 -2.32 -17.34 13.26
C LEU A 80 -2.61 -18.61 14.04
N GLU A 81 -3.51 -18.53 15.02
CA GLU A 81 -4.04 -19.70 15.66
C GLU A 81 -4.69 -20.50 14.55
N SER A 82 -4.11 -21.68 14.31
CA SER A 82 -4.62 -22.70 13.42
C SER A 82 -6.14 -22.73 13.51
N PRO A 83 -6.86 -22.81 12.38
CA PRO A 83 -8.31 -22.89 12.44
C PRO A 83 -8.69 -24.05 13.37
N PRO A 84 -9.66 -23.86 14.28
CA PRO A 84 -10.12 -24.96 15.12
C PRO A 84 -10.53 -26.10 14.21
N SER A 85 -9.90 -27.26 14.41
CA SER A 85 -10.22 -28.51 13.72
C SER A 85 -11.74 -28.65 13.68
N ALA A 86 -12.30 -28.66 12.48
CA ALA A 86 -13.74 -28.65 12.27
C ALA A 86 -14.40 -29.80 13.07
N PRO A 87 -15.59 -29.58 13.66
CA PRO A 87 -16.27 -30.64 14.40
C PRO A 87 -16.59 -31.79 13.45
N ASN A 88 -16.15 -33.00 13.80
CA ASN A 88 -16.65 -34.24 13.23
C ASN A 88 -18.18 -34.17 13.15
N HIS A 89 -18.73 -34.07 11.94
CA HIS A 89 -20.16 -34.17 11.72
C HIS A 89 -20.51 -35.66 11.58
N PRO A 90 -21.26 -36.26 12.52
CA PRO A 90 -21.71 -37.63 12.40
C PRO A 90 -22.94 -37.66 11.49
N TYR A 91 -22.74 -37.85 10.19
CA TYR A 91 -23.83 -38.30 9.34
C TYR A 91 -23.92 -39.82 9.44
N LEU A 92 -24.83 -40.21 10.33
CA LEU A 92 -25.63 -41.43 10.31
C LEU A 92 -25.75 -42.03 8.91
N ASN A 93 -25.40 -43.31 8.81
CA ASN A 93 -26.00 -44.28 7.91
C ASN A 93 -26.40 -45.50 8.74
#